data_AF-A0A7W0L5J9-F1
#
_entry.id   AF-A0A7W0L5J9-F1
#
_cell.length_a   1.000
_cell.length_b   1.000
_cell.length_c   1.000
_cell.angle_alpha   90.00
_cell.angle_beta   90.00
_cell.angle_gamma   90.00
#
_symmetry.space_group_name_H-M   'P 1'
#
loop_
_entity.id
_entity.type
_entity.pdbx_description
1 polymer ?
#
loop_
_entity_poly.entity_id
_entity_poly.type
_entity_poly.pdbx_seq_one_letter_code
_entity_poly.pdbx_strand_id
1 'polypeptide(L)' 'IVDEVMGFFEVHLELGTYPGGIHVELTGEAVTECLGGAQDISDADLAGRYETACDPRLNTGQSLELAFLVAEMLRG' A
#
# COMPACT_ATOMS: atom_id res chain seq x y z
N ILE A 1 -3.14 -5.87 -0.24
CA ILE A 1 -3.15 -4.40 -0.06
C ILE A 1 -3.66 -3.72 -1.32
N VAL A 2 -2.88 -3.63 -2.41
CA VAL A 2 -3.30 -2.95 -3.65
C VAL A 2 -4.61 -3.51 -4.21
N ASP A 3 -4.74 -4.83 -4.27
CA ASP A 3 -5.94 -5.51 -4.77
C ASP A 3 -7.22 -5.15 -3.99
N GLU A 4 -7.13 -5.02 -2.67
CA GLU A 4 -8.27 -4.59 -1.84
C GLU A 4 -8.65 -3.13 -2.10
N VAL A 5 -7.66 -2.27 -2.31
CA VAL A 5 -7.91 -0.88 -2.71
C VAL A 5 -8.56 -0.82 -4.08
N MET A 6 -8.10 -1.63 -5.05
CA MET A 6 -8.75 -1.74 -6.37
C MET A 6 -10.21 -2.17 -6.23
N GLY A 7 -10.47 -3.25 -5.51
CA GLY A 7 -11.84 -3.74 -5.27
C GLY A 7 -12.72 -2.70 -4.56
N PHE A 8 -12.18 -1.93 -3.61
CA PHE A 8 -12.89 -0.81 -2.98
C PHE A 8 -13.32 0.25 -4.01
N PHE A 9 -12.44 0.64 -4.93
CA PHE A 9 -12.77 1.57 -6.01
C PHE A 9 -13.78 0.98 -7.00
N GLU A 10 -13.64 -0.29 -7.38
CA GLU A 10 -14.56 -1.00 -8.27
C GLU A 10 -15.98 -1.01 -7.70
N VAL A 11 -16.16 -1.38 -6.43
CA VAL A 11 -17.47 -1.37 -5.77
C VAL A 11 -18.09 0.03 -5.74
N HIS A 12 -17.29 1.05 -5.40
CA HIS A 12 -17.79 2.42 -5.37
C HIS A 12 -18.21 2.92 -6.76
N LEU A 13 -17.43 2.59 -7.79
CA LEU A 13 -17.73 2.91 -9.18
C LEU A 13 -19.02 2.23 -9.65
N GLU A 14 -19.19 0.94 -9.40
CA GLU A 14 -20.38 0.17 -9.77
C GLU A 14 -21.65 0.69 -9.09
N LEU A 15 -21.54 1.11 -7.83
CA LEU A 15 -22.67 1.62 -7.05
C LEU A 15 -22.92 3.13 -7.24
N GLY A 16 -22.08 3.83 -8.01
CA GLY A 16 -22.17 5.28 -8.19
C GLY A 16 -21.97 6.06 -6.88
N THR A 17 -21.16 5.53 -5.96
CA THR A 17 -20.85 6.13 -4.66
C THR A 17 -19.41 6.67 -4.64
N TYR A 18 -19.08 7.51 -3.65
CA TYR A 18 -17.79 8.19 -3.61
C TYR A 18 -16.74 7.40 -2.78
N PRO A 19 -15.59 7.00 -3.36
CA PRO A 19 -14.50 6.37 -2.62
C PRO A 19 -13.78 7.41 -1.75
N GLY A 20 -14.21 7.53 -0.49
CA GLY A 20 -13.92 8.68 0.38
C GLY A 20 -12.48 8.84 0.87
N GLY A 21 -11.65 7.81 0.77
CA GLY A 21 -10.26 7.84 1.19
C GLY A 21 -9.72 6.46 1.50
N ILE A 22 -8.43 6.40 1.83
CA ILE A 22 -7.74 5.19 2.26
C ILE A 22 -7.11 5.42 3.63
N HIS A 23 -6.96 4.35 4.40
CA HIS A 23 -6.22 4.33 5.67
C HIS A 23 -5.15 3.26 5.56
N VAL A 24 -3.90 3.62 5.79
CA VAL A 24 -2.76 2.70 5.68
C VAL A 24 -1.76 2.94 6.80
N GLU A 25 -1.07 1.87 7.21
CA GLU A 25 0.07 1.96 8.12
C GLU A 25 1.36 2.12 7.32
N LEU A 26 2.10 3.19 7.60
CA LEU A 26 3.31 3.52 6.84
C LEU A 26 4.40 4.10 7.74
N THR A 27 5.63 4.08 7.26
CA THR A 27 6.76 4.80 7.83
C THR A 27 7.61 5.44 6.73
N GLY A 28 8.25 6.57 7.04
CA GLY A 28 9.21 7.25 6.15
C GLY A 28 10.59 6.57 6.09
N GLU A 29 10.74 5.45 6.78
CA GLU A 29 11.95 4.64 6.83
C GLU A 29 11.96 3.58 5.72
N ALA A 30 13.16 3.25 5.23
CA ALA A 30 13.36 2.15 4.28
C ALA A 30 13.37 0.78 4.98
N VAL A 31 12.26 0.44 5.65
CA VAL A 31 12.04 -0.84 6.33
C VAL A 31 11.69 -1.96 5.36
N THR A 32 11.87 -3.20 5.81
CA THR A 32 11.53 -4.44 5.09
C THR A 32 10.41 -5.17 5.82
N GLU A 33 9.26 -4.51 5.96
CA GLU A 33 8.13 -5.02 6.76
C GLU A 33 7.04 -5.64 5.89
N CYS A 34 6.77 -5.07 4.72
CA CYS A 34 5.82 -5.59 3.74
C CYS A 34 6.53 -6.20 2.51
N LEU A 35 6.04 -7.34 2.03
CA LEU A 35 6.53 -8.01 0.82
C LEU A 35 6.17 -7.24 -0.46
N GLY A 36 6.98 -7.44 -1.50
CA GLY A 36 6.75 -6.90 -2.84
C GLY A 36 6.99 -5.38 -2.95
N GLY A 37 6.16 -4.72 -3.75
CA GLY A 37 6.40 -3.36 -4.25
C GLY A 37 7.52 -3.34 -5.30
N ALA A 38 7.85 -2.16 -5.82
CA ALA A 38 8.87 -2.01 -6.87
C ALA A 38 10.29 -2.49 -6.45
N GLN A 39 10.54 -2.63 -5.15
CA GLN A 39 11.81 -3.15 -4.61
C GLN A 39 11.85 -4.69 -4.55
N ASP A 40 10.74 -5.37 -4.86
CA ASP A 40 10.59 -6.83 -4.83
C ASP A 40 11.07 -7.47 -3.52
N ILE A 41 10.60 -6.92 -2.39
CA ILE A 41 10.97 -7.42 -1.06
C ILE A 41 10.46 -8.86 -0.90
N SER A 42 11.39 -9.78 -0.69
CA SER A 42 11.11 -11.20 -0.48
C SER A 42 11.06 -11.55 1.01
N ASP A 43 10.59 -12.76 1.34
CA ASP A 43 10.62 -13.28 2.72
C ASP A 43 12.02 -13.25 3.34
N ALA A 44 13.08 -13.45 2.53
CA ALA A 44 14.45 -13.43 3.01
C ALA A 44 14.92 -12.03 3.41
N ASP A 45 14.35 -10.99 2.82
CA ASP A 45 14.71 -9.59 3.08
C ASP A 45 14.08 -9.07 4.37
N LEU A 46 12.98 -9.68 4.83
CA LEU A 46 12.22 -9.22 6.00
C LEU A 46 13.10 -9.04 7.23
N ALA A 47 13.99 -10.00 7.50
CA ALA A 47 14.88 -9.97 8.66
C ALA A 47 15.94 -8.85 8.62
N GLY A 48 16.12 -8.17 7.49
CA GLY A 48 17.12 -7.11 7.34
C GLY A 48 16.79 -5.86 8.15
N ARG A 49 15.55 -5.37 8.07
CA ARG A 49 15.07 -4.14 8.70
C ARG A 49 13.59 -4.19 9.08
N TYR A 50 13.21 -5.17 9.89
CA TYR A 50 11.89 -5.25 10.50
C TYR A 50 11.88 -4.48 11.83
N GLU A 51 11.28 -3.29 11.86
CA GLU A 51 11.44 -2.34 12.98
C GLU A 51 10.12 -2.01 13.71
N THR A 52 8.98 -2.44 13.18
CA THR A 52 7.67 -2.22 13.82
C THR A 52 7.55 -2.94 15.16
N ALA A 53 6.79 -2.34 16.09
CA ALA A 53 6.44 -2.96 17.35
C ALA A 53 5.18 -3.84 17.27
N CYS A 54 4.41 -3.72 16.19
CA CYS A 54 3.14 -4.42 16.01
C CYS A 54 3.06 -4.89 14.54
N ASP A 55 2.22 -4.24 13.74
CA ASP A 55 1.92 -4.66 12.38
C ASP A 55 2.95 -4.13 11.38
N PRO A 56 3.21 -4.88 10.28
CA PRO A 56 4.13 -4.47 9.24
C PRO A 56 3.63 -3.24 8.50
N ARG A 57 4.50 -2.22 8.36
CA ARG A 57 4.16 -0.95 7.72
C ARG A 57 4.68 -0.90 6.29
N LEU A 58 4.00 -0.15 5.44
CA LEU A 58 4.54 0.22 4.14
C LEU A 58 5.78 1.10 4.33
N ASN A 59 6.86 0.77 3.64
CA ASN A 59 8.04 1.62 3.60
C ASN A 59 7.81 2.84 2.69
N THR A 60 8.77 3.76 2.64
CA THR A 60 8.66 4.98 1.81
C THR A 60 8.38 4.70 0.34
N GLY A 61 9.06 3.71 -0.25
CA GLY A 61 8.89 3.37 -1.67
C GLY A 61 7.50 2.82 -1.96
N GLN A 62 7.08 1.84 -1.17
CA GLN A 62 5.75 1.21 -1.26
C GLN A 62 4.62 2.22 -1.01
N SER A 63 4.82 3.16 -0.08
CA SER A 63 3.85 4.21 0.23
C SER A 63 3.64 5.18 -0.95
N LEU A 64 4.73 5.60 -1.60
CA LEU A 64 4.64 6.46 -2.78
C LEU A 64 4.03 5.72 -3.97
N GLU A 65 4.41 4.45 -4.18
CA GLU A 65 3.84 3.60 -5.23
C GLU A 65 2.31 3.48 -5.07
N LEU A 66 1.84 3.16 -3.86
CA LEU A 66 0.41 3.09 -3.58
C LEU A 66 -0.30 4.43 -3.82
N ALA A 67 0.33 5.55 -3.45
CA ALA A 67 -0.24 6.88 -3.68
C ALA A 67 -0.42 7.18 -5.18
N PHE A 68 0.55 6.79 -6.02
CA PHE A 68 0.43 6.93 -7.48
C PHE A 68 -0.68 6.05 -8.06
N LEU A 69 -0.76 4.78 -7.64
CA LEU A 69 -1.82 3.87 -8.08
C LEU A 69 -3.20 4.39 -7.71
N VAL A 70 -3.38 4.88 -6.48
CA VAL A 70 -4.66 5.49 -6.03
C VAL A 70 -4.97 6.77 -6.81
N ALA A 71 -3.96 7.57 -7.14
CA ALA A 71 -4.15 8.76 -7.97
C ALA A 71 -4.60 8.39 -9.39
N GLU A 72 -4.15 7.26 -9.94
CA GLU A 72 -4.65 6.73 -11.22
C GLU A 72 -6.11 6.28 -11.10
N MET A 73 -6.47 5.54 -10.04
CA MET A 73 -7.85 5.08 -9.81
C MET A 73 -8.84 6.25 -9.63
N LEU A 74 -8.42 7.35 -9.00
CA LEU A 74 -9.25 8.56 -8.84
C LEU A 74 -9.50 9.30 -10.16
N ARG A 75 -8.67 9.10 -11.19
CA ARG A 75 -8.79 9.81 -12.47
C ARG A 75 -9.84 9.19 -13.40
N GLY A 76 -10.24 7.93 -13.18
CA GLY A 76 -11.14 7.19 -14.07
C GLY A 76 -10.42 6.75 -15.34
#